data_AF-K6ZDW9-F1
#
_entry.id   AF-K6ZDW9-F1
#
_cell.length_a   1.000
_cell.length_b   1.000
_cell.length_c   1.000
_cell.angle_alpha   90.00
_cell.angle_beta   90.00
_cell.angle_gamma   90.00
#
_symmetry.space_group_name_H-M   'P 1'
#
loop_
_entity.id
_entity.type
_entity.pdbx_description
1 polymer ?
#
loop_
_entity_poly.entity_id
_entity_poly.type
_entity_poly.pdbx_seq_one_letter_code
_entity_poly.pdbx_strand_id
1 'polypeptide(L)'
;MLRVVSWNINGIRRPLQGVANQEPSNCAAVAVGRILDELDADIVCLQETKVTRDALTEPLAIVEGYNSYFSFSRNRSGYSGVATFCKDNATPVAAEEGLTGLFATQNGDVGCYGNMDEFTQEELRALDSEGRALLTQHKICTWEGKEKTLTLINVYCPHADPGRPERLVFKMRFYRLLQIRAEALLAAGSHVIILGDLNTAHRPIDHWDAVNLECFEEDPGRKWMDSLLSNLGCQSASHVGPFIDSYRCFQPKQEGAFTCWSAVTGARHLNYGSRLDYVLGDRTLVIDTFQASFLLPEVMGSDHCPVGAVLSVSSVPAKQCPPLCTRFLPEFAGTQLKILRFLVPLEQSPVLEQSTLQHNNQTRVQTCQNKAQVRSTRPRPSQVGSSRGQKNLKSYFQPSPSCPQASPDIELPSLPLMSTLMTPKTPEEKAVAKVVKGQAKTSEAKDEKELRTSFWKSVLAGPLRTPLCGGHREPCVMRTVKKPGPNLGRRFYMCARPRGPPTDPSSRCNFFLWSRPS
;
A
#
# COMPACT_ATOMS: atom_id res chain seq x y z
N MET A 1 22.37 4.73 -15.17
CA MET A 1 21.98 5.18 -13.82
C MET A 1 20.78 4.37 -13.41
N LEU A 2 20.70 3.99 -12.14
CA LEU A 2 19.58 3.25 -11.56
C LEU A 2 18.90 4.15 -10.53
N ARG A 3 17.59 4.40 -10.67
CA ARG A 3 16.81 5.20 -9.73
C ARG A 3 15.89 4.30 -8.91
N VAL A 4 16.00 4.40 -7.58
CA VAL A 4 15.19 3.65 -6.62
C VAL A 4 14.37 4.62 -5.77
N VAL A 5 13.10 4.29 -5.55
CA VAL A 5 12.15 5.10 -4.75
C VAL A 5 11.45 4.21 -3.73
N SER A 6 11.21 4.74 -2.54
CA SER A 6 10.41 4.14 -1.48
C SER A 6 9.26 5.05 -1.08
N TRP A 7 8.08 4.50 -0.82
CA TRP A 7 6.94 5.28 -0.34
C TRP A 7 5.96 4.45 0.50
N ASN A 8 5.74 4.84 1.76
CA ASN A 8 4.57 4.40 2.50
C ASN A 8 3.30 5.05 1.90
N ILE A 9 2.52 4.26 1.18
CA ILE A 9 1.36 4.74 0.41
C ILE A 9 0.06 4.78 1.24
N ASN A 10 0.09 4.28 2.48
CA ASN A 10 -1.08 4.24 3.40
C ASN A 10 -2.34 3.62 2.77
N GLY A 11 -2.15 2.62 1.90
CA GLY A 11 -3.19 1.85 1.21
C GLY A 11 -3.26 2.12 -0.29
N ILE A 12 -2.75 1.18 -1.10
CA ILE A 12 -2.61 1.29 -2.56
C ILE A 12 -3.94 1.48 -3.33
N ARG A 13 -5.07 1.17 -2.69
CA ARG A 13 -6.43 1.33 -3.25
C ARG A 13 -7.08 2.69 -2.93
N ARG A 14 -6.40 3.58 -2.20
CA ARG A 14 -6.97 4.92 -1.89
C ARG A 14 -6.94 5.80 -3.13
N PRO A 15 -8.02 6.57 -3.41
CA PRO A 15 -7.98 7.63 -4.41
C PRO A 15 -6.96 8.69 -4.00
N LEU A 16 -6.02 9.02 -4.89
CA LEU A 16 -5.10 10.13 -4.67
C LEU A 16 -5.85 11.46 -4.63
N GLN A 17 -5.55 12.28 -3.61
CA GLN A 17 -6.03 13.66 -3.57
C GLN A 17 -5.33 14.47 -4.67
N GLY A 18 -6.12 15.00 -5.61
CA GLY A 18 -5.64 15.72 -6.80
C GLY A 18 -6.17 15.16 -8.12
N VAL A 19 -6.62 13.90 -8.15
CA VAL A 19 -7.10 13.19 -9.36
C VAL A 19 -8.63 12.99 -9.36
N ALA A 20 -9.36 13.74 -8.53
CA ALA A 20 -10.77 13.50 -8.21
C ALA A 20 -11.79 14.02 -9.26
N ASN A 21 -11.36 14.30 -10.50
CA ASN A 21 -12.25 14.69 -11.60
C ASN A 21 -11.99 13.78 -12.82
N GLN A 22 -13.06 13.09 -13.24
CA GLN A 22 -13.20 12.20 -14.40
C GLN A 22 -12.96 10.69 -14.16
N GLU A 23 -13.89 9.91 -14.72
CA GLU A 23 -13.99 8.45 -14.91
C GLU A 23 -14.40 7.50 -13.76
N PRO A 24 -15.39 6.59 -14.00
CA PRO A 24 -15.90 5.64 -13.02
C PRO A 24 -15.18 4.27 -13.01
N SER A 25 -15.32 3.58 -11.87
CA SER A 25 -15.08 2.14 -11.60
C SER A 25 -13.70 1.50 -11.87
N ASN A 26 -12.88 1.95 -12.83
CA ASN A 26 -11.52 1.42 -13.06
C ASN A 26 -10.39 2.20 -12.34
N CYS A 27 -10.76 3.04 -11.37
CA CYS A 27 -9.92 4.12 -10.83
C CYS A 27 -8.58 3.69 -10.19
N ALA A 28 -8.53 2.56 -9.46
CA ALA A 28 -7.34 2.21 -8.67
C ALA A 28 -6.15 1.71 -9.50
N ALA A 29 -6.42 1.02 -10.62
CA ALA A 29 -5.39 0.48 -11.51
C ALA A 29 -4.65 1.58 -12.26
N VAL A 30 -5.43 2.48 -12.86
CA VAL A 30 -4.95 3.68 -13.55
C VAL A 30 -4.19 4.59 -12.59
N ALA A 31 -4.62 4.66 -11.31
CA ALA A 31 -3.87 5.38 -10.28
C ALA A 31 -2.49 4.76 -10.00
N VAL A 32 -2.37 3.43 -9.83
CA VAL A 32 -1.06 2.80 -9.57
C VAL A 32 -0.11 2.95 -10.76
N GLY A 33 -0.57 2.73 -12.00
CA GLY A 33 0.25 2.96 -13.19
C GLY A 33 0.78 4.39 -13.23
N ARG A 34 -0.12 5.37 -13.10
CA ARG A 34 0.26 6.79 -13.05
C ARG A 34 1.20 7.16 -11.91
N ILE A 35 1.05 6.57 -10.72
CA ILE A 35 1.99 6.77 -9.61
C ILE A 35 3.40 6.31 -10.01
N LEU A 36 3.51 5.14 -10.63
CA LEU A 36 4.80 4.58 -11.03
C LEU A 36 5.47 5.42 -12.12
N ASP A 37 4.67 5.96 -13.05
CA ASP A 37 5.11 6.92 -14.08
C ASP A 37 5.53 8.27 -13.45
N GLU A 38 4.72 8.85 -12.56
CA GLU A 38 4.96 10.15 -11.90
C GLU A 38 6.18 10.11 -10.96
N LEU A 39 6.49 8.95 -10.35
CA LEU A 39 7.70 8.76 -9.53
C LEU A 39 8.98 8.59 -10.37
N ASP A 40 8.85 8.27 -11.66
CA ASP A 40 9.89 7.91 -12.63
C ASP A 40 11.11 7.21 -12.02
N ALA A 41 10.94 5.95 -11.60
CA ALA A 41 12.01 5.15 -11.03
C ALA A 41 12.05 3.76 -11.68
N ASP A 42 13.25 3.18 -11.75
CA ASP A 42 13.44 1.81 -12.23
C ASP A 42 12.89 0.79 -11.24
N ILE A 43 12.99 1.10 -9.93
CA ILE A 43 12.45 0.27 -8.84
C ILE A 43 11.69 1.16 -7.86
N VAL A 44 10.42 0.83 -7.60
CA VAL A 44 9.55 1.49 -6.63
C VAL A 44 9.13 0.50 -5.54
N CYS A 45 9.48 0.80 -4.30
CA CYS A 45 9.14 0.05 -3.10
C CYS A 45 7.99 0.74 -2.35
N LEU A 46 6.80 0.14 -2.35
CA LEU A 46 5.64 0.63 -1.62
C LEU A 46 5.49 -0.08 -0.27
N GLN A 47 5.20 0.69 0.77
CA GLN A 47 4.88 0.21 2.12
C GLN A 47 3.42 0.49 2.48
N GLU A 48 2.90 -0.27 3.43
CA GLU A 48 1.52 -0.19 3.93
C GLU A 48 0.46 -0.30 2.81
N THR A 49 0.61 -1.29 1.93
CA THR A 49 -0.26 -1.46 0.74
C THR A 49 -1.72 -1.74 1.10
N LYS A 50 -2.00 -2.32 2.28
CA LYS A 50 -3.36 -2.65 2.79
C LYS A 50 -4.16 -3.53 1.84
N VAL A 51 -3.46 -4.41 1.13
CA VAL A 51 -4.01 -5.44 0.27
C VAL A 51 -3.54 -6.80 0.79
N THR A 52 -4.46 -7.75 0.83
CA THR A 52 -4.19 -9.18 1.06
C THR A 52 -4.36 -9.93 -0.26
N ARG A 53 -3.83 -11.15 -0.35
CA ARG A 53 -3.79 -11.92 -1.61
C ARG A 53 -5.18 -12.12 -2.24
N ASP A 54 -6.19 -12.37 -1.41
CA ASP A 54 -7.62 -12.49 -1.78
C ASP A 54 -8.24 -11.18 -2.29
N ALA A 55 -7.67 -10.03 -1.92
CA ALA A 55 -8.16 -8.69 -2.26
C ALA A 55 -7.31 -7.98 -3.32
N LEU A 56 -6.27 -8.66 -3.84
CA LEU A 56 -5.43 -8.16 -4.92
C LEU A 56 -6.13 -8.43 -6.26
N THR A 57 -6.27 -7.40 -7.09
CA THR A 57 -6.82 -7.51 -8.44
C THR A 57 -5.71 -7.48 -9.47
N GLU A 58 -5.90 -8.17 -10.60
CA GLU A 58 -4.93 -8.18 -11.71
C GLU A 58 -4.44 -6.76 -12.07
N PRO A 59 -5.28 -5.72 -12.19
CA PRO A 59 -4.81 -4.39 -12.58
C PRO A 59 -4.03 -3.61 -11.50
N LEU A 60 -4.00 -4.10 -10.25
CA LEU A 60 -3.09 -3.59 -9.19
C LEU A 60 -1.79 -4.38 -9.12
N ALA A 61 -1.81 -5.61 -9.62
CA ALA A 61 -0.67 -6.53 -9.61
C ALA A 61 0.18 -6.38 -10.88
N ILE A 62 -0.46 -6.44 -12.05
CA ILE A 62 0.17 -6.46 -13.36
C ILE A 62 0.01 -5.08 -14.00
N VAL A 63 1.01 -4.23 -13.79
CA VAL A 63 1.12 -2.91 -14.44
C VAL A 63 1.98 -3.04 -15.70
N GLU A 64 1.56 -2.41 -16.78
CA GLU A 64 2.26 -2.45 -18.08
C GLU A 64 3.67 -1.82 -17.95
N GLY A 65 4.70 -2.48 -18.49
CA GLY A 65 6.11 -2.08 -18.32
C GLY A 65 6.78 -2.49 -17.01
N TYR A 66 6.03 -3.03 -16.04
CA TYR A 66 6.53 -3.40 -14.71
C TYR A 66 6.38 -4.89 -14.37
N ASN A 67 7.23 -5.32 -13.44
CA ASN A 67 7.27 -6.62 -12.79
C ASN A 67 7.04 -6.35 -11.30
N SER A 68 6.01 -6.92 -10.69
CA SER A 68 5.72 -6.65 -9.28
C SER A 68 5.82 -7.89 -8.41
N TYR A 69 6.19 -7.65 -7.16
CA TYR A 69 6.42 -8.62 -6.11
C TYR A 69 5.70 -8.09 -4.87
N PHE A 70 5.05 -8.96 -4.10
CA PHE A 70 4.22 -8.55 -2.96
C PHE A 70 4.49 -9.44 -1.75
N SER A 71 4.45 -8.83 -0.57
CA SER A 71 4.30 -9.52 0.70
C SER A 71 2.98 -9.12 1.35
N PHE A 72 2.24 -10.10 1.86
CA PHE A 72 0.87 -9.92 2.35
C PHE A 72 0.76 -10.22 3.84
N SER A 73 -0.01 -9.40 4.57
CA SER A 73 -0.39 -9.77 5.93
C SER A 73 -1.31 -10.99 5.91
N ARG A 74 -0.93 -12.04 6.63
CA ARG A 74 -1.68 -13.31 6.71
C ARG A 74 -2.78 -13.27 7.77
N ASN A 75 -2.60 -12.45 8.80
CA ASN A 75 -3.45 -12.48 10.00
C ASN A 75 -4.54 -11.39 10.00
N ARG A 76 -4.47 -10.40 9.11
CA ARG A 76 -5.38 -9.24 9.13
C ARG A 76 -5.57 -8.62 7.75
N SER A 77 -6.80 -8.64 7.23
CA SER A 77 -7.15 -7.93 6.00
C SER A 77 -7.06 -6.40 6.18
N GLY A 78 -6.65 -5.70 5.11
CA GLY A 78 -6.52 -4.23 5.09
C GLY A 78 -5.41 -3.65 5.98
N TYR A 79 -4.41 -4.46 6.35
CA TYR A 79 -3.34 -4.09 7.28
C TYR A 79 -1.96 -4.42 6.70
N SER A 80 -0.97 -3.55 6.97
CA SER A 80 0.43 -3.77 6.56
C SER A 80 0.54 -4.04 5.05
N GLY A 81 1.45 -4.93 4.64
CA GLY A 81 1.72 -5.28 3.25
C GLY A 81 2.78 -4.37 2.63
N VAL A 82 3.70 -4.97 1.88
CA VAL A 82 4.71 -4.26 1.08
C VAL A 82 4.71 -4.80 -0.35
N ALA A 83 5.05 -3.95 -1.32
CA ALA A 83 5.15 -4.33 -2.72
C ALA A 83 6.34 -3.65 -3.39
N THR A 84 7.04 -4.36 -4.27
CA THR A 84 8.14 -3.81 -5.07
C THR A 84 7.80 -3.95 -6.54
N PHE A 85 7.83 -2.84 -7.27
CA PHE A 85 7.60 -2.75 -8.71
C PHE A 85 8.93 -2.42 -9.39
N CYS A 86 9.35 -3.25 -10.35
CA CYS A 86 10.56 -3.06 -11.14
C CYS A 86 10.19 -2.88 -12.61
N LYS A 87 10.66 -1.82 -13.27
CA LYS A 87 10.57 -1.68 -14.74
C LYS A 87 11.23 -2.91 -15.40
N ASP A 88 10.84 -3.27 -16.63
CA ASP A 88 11.40 -4.45 -17.33
C ASP A 88 12.95 -4.41 -17.46
N ASN A 89 13.56 -3.21 -17.54
CA ASN A 89 15.01 -2.99 -17.52
C ASN A 89 15.69 -3.29 -16.16
N ALA A 90 14.92 -3.46 -15.09
CA ALA A 90 15.35 -3.74 -13.71
C ALA A 90 14.72 -5.03 -13.15
N THR A 91 14.45 -6.00 -14.02
CA THR A 91 13.92 -7.30 -13.61
C THR A 91 14.91 -8.01 -12.67
N PRO A 92 14.55 -8.32 -11.42
CA PRO A 92 15.44 -8.98 -10.46
C PRO A 92 15.74 -10.43 -10.85
N VAL A 93 16.89 -10.95 -10.41
CA VAL A 93 17.29 -12.37 -10.55
C VAL A 93 16.66 -13.28 -9.50
N ALA A 94 16.35 -12.75 -8.32
CA ALA A 94 15.68 -13.46 -7.22
C ALA A 94 14.77 -12.51 -6.44
N ALA A 95 13.70 -13.04 -5.83
CA ALA A 95 12.79 -12.26 -5.00
C ALA A 95 12.16 -13.16 -3.92
N GLU A 96 12.06 -12.67 -2.69
CA GLU A 96 11.69 -13.47 -1.52
C GLU A 96 10.81 -12.70 -0.55
N GLU A 97 9.79 -13.35 0.00
CA GLU A 97 8.90 -12.78 1.01
C GLU A 97 9.42 -13.04 2.43
N GLY A 98 9.42 -12.00 3.27
CA GLY A 98 9.88 -12.08 4.65
C GLY A 98 11.41 -11.96 4.82
N LEU A 99 11.87 -12.03 6.06
CA LEU A 99 13.29 -11.98 6.42
C LEU A 99 13.86 -13.39 6.74
N THR A 100 12.99 -14.35 7.05
CA THR A 100 13.35 -15.63 7.69
C THR A 100 13.48 -16.82 6.75
N GLY A 101 12.99 -16.71 5.51
CA GLY A 101 12.87 -17.84 4.58
C GLY A 101 11.72 -18.80 4.88
N LEU A 102 10.89 -18.56 5.90
CA LEU A 102 9.76 -19.44 6.22
C LEU A 102 8.64 -19.42 5.15
N PHE A 103 8.66 -18.43 4.26
CA PHE A 103 7.76 -18.32 3.10
C PHE A 103 8.50 -18.41 1.75
N ALA A 104 9.77 -18.84 1.78
CA ALA A 104 10.61 -19.05 0.61
C ALA A 104 10.00 -20.11 -0.32
N THR A 105 10.06 -19.86 -1.63
CA THR A 105 9.59 -20.77 -2.69
C THR A 105 10.78 -21.47 -3.32
N GLN A 106 10.91 -22.80 -3.12
CA GLN A 106 12.07 -23.67 -3.41
C GLN A 106 13.01 -23.34 -4.61
N ASN A 107 12.57 -22.59 -5.62
CA ASN A 107 13.41 -21.99 -6.66
C ASN A 107 13.20 -20.45 -6.73
N GLY A 108 14.28 -19.67 -6.73
CA GLY A 108 14.27 -18.24 -7.03
C GLY A 108 14.24 -17.28 -5.83
N ASP A 109 14.40 -17.81 -4.62
CA ASP A 109 14.60 -17.05 -3.39
C ASP A 109 15.98 -16.37 -3.33
N VAL A 110 16.15 -15.43 -2.38
CA VAL A 110 17.38 -14.66 -2.19
C VAL A 110 18.37 -15.39 -1.26
N GLY A 111 17.86 -16.07 -0.22
CA GLY A 111 18.68 -16.80 0.74
C GLY A 111 19.56 -15.88 1.62
N CYS A 112 20.63 -16.44 2.21
CA CYS A 112 21.50 -15.76 3.18
C CYS A 112 20.74 -15.29 4.44
N TYR A 113 20.28 -16.24 5.26
CA TYR A 113 19.47 -15.97 6.47
C TYR A 113 20.26 -15.38 7.65
N GLY A 114 21.56 -15.71 7.77
CA GLY A 114 22.34 -15.39 8.96
C GLY A 114 22.07 -16.34 10.12
N ASN A 115 22.63 -16.06 11.29
CA ASN A 115 22.32 -16.82 12.51
C ASN A 115 21.04 -16.27 13.14
N MET A 116 20.01 -17.12 13.28
CA MET A 116 18.73 -16.79 13.90
C MET A 116 18.46 -17.61 15.18
N ASP A 117 19.49 -18.22 15.78
CA ASP A 117 19.36 -19.12 16.93
C ASP A 117 18.80 -18.44 18.19
N GLU A 118 18.85 -17.09 18.24
CA GLU A 118 18.24 -16.29 19.29
C GLU A 118 16.70 -16.12 19.16
N PHE A 119 16.06 -16.68 18.12
CA PHE A 119 14.61 -16.64 17.89
C PHE A 119 13.99 -18.04 17.95
N THR A 120 12.74 -18.13 18.43
CA THR A 120 11.96 -19.37 18.27
C THR A 120 11.30 -19.43 16.89
N GLN A 121 10.97 -20.64 16.42
CA GLN A 121 10.29 -20.83 15.14
C GLN A 121 8.91 -20.13 15.09
N GLU A 122 8.23 -20.05 16.23
CA GLU A 122 6.96 -19.34 16.40
C GLU A 122 7.15 -17.83 16.31
N GLU A 123 8.24 -17.29 16.86
CA GLU A 123 8.59 -15.87 16.78
C GLU A 123 8.97 -15.47 15.35
N LEU A 124 9.83 -16.24 14.67
CA LEU A 124 10.19 -16.04 13.26
C LEU A 124 8.93 -16.01 12.36
N ARG A 125 8.03 -16.99 12.56
CA ARG A 125 6.75 -17.05 11.85
C ARG A 125 5.87 -15.83 12.15
N ALA A 126 5.81 -15.37 13.41
CA ALA A 126 5.04 -14.20 13.80
C ALA A 126 5.57 -12.92 13.15
N LEU A 127 6.89 -12.71 13.16
CA LEU A 127 7.56 -11.53 12.61
C LEU A 127 7.29 -11.34 11.11
N ASP A 128 7.41 -12.40 10.31
CA ASP A 128 7.13 -12.34 8.87
C ASP A 128 5.63 -12.36 8.53
N SER A 129 4.77 -12.97 9.37
CA SER A 129 3.33 -13.11 9.07
C SER A 129 2.55 -11.80 8.89
N GLU A 130 3.11 -10.67 9.36
CA GLU A 130 2.51 -9.35 9.15
C GLU A 130 2.75 -8.77 7.75
N GLY A 131 3.51 -9.43 6.88
CA GLY A 131 3.74 -8.99 5.50
C GLY A 131 4.54 -7.69 5.42
N ARG A 132 5.69 -7.66 6.10
CA ARG A 132 6.46 -6.44 6.40
C ARG A 132 7.78 -6.30 5.66
N ALA A 133 8.24 -7.35 5.01
CA ALA A 133 9.52 -7.39 4.33
C ALA A 133 9.39 -8.13 2.99
N LEU A 134 10.05 -7.58 1.98
CA LEU A 134 10.11 -8.15 0.64
C LEU A 134 11.48 -7.84 0.05
N LEU A 135 12.21 -8.88 -0.35
CA LEU A 135 13.53 -8.75 -0.94
C LEU A 135 13.44 -8.89 -2.45
N THR A 136 14.20 -8.07 -3.16
CA THR A 136 14.48 -8.27 -4.59
C THR A 136 15.98 -8.15 -4.81
N GLN A 137 16.58 -9.15 -5.45
CA GLN A 137 18.00 -9.19 -5.75
C GLN A 137 18.21 -8.94 -7.24
N HIS A 138 19.13 -8.04 -7.55
CA HIS A 138 19.39 -7.48 -8.86
C HIS A 138 20.85 -7.68 -9.25
N LYS A 139 21.12 -7.66 -10.55
CA LYS A 139 22.48 -7.54 -11.09
C LYS A 139 22.69 -6.11 -11.57
N ILE A 140 23.82 -5.54 -11.16
CA ILE A 140 24.23 -4.18 -11.52
C ILE A 140 25.63 -4.21 -12.10
N CYS A 141 25.88 -3.37 -13.10
CA CYS A 141 27.20 -3.15 -13.66
C CYS A 141 27.73 -1.80 -13.17
N THR A 142 28.91 -1.81 -12.54
CA THR A 142 29.60 -0.58 -12.09
C THR A 142 30.25 0.15 -13.26
N TRP A 143 30.68 1.39 -13.04
CA TRP A 143 31.43 2.18 -14.03
C TRP A 143 32.76 1.51 -14.46
N GLU A 144 33.30 0.60 -13.64
CA GLU A 144 34.47 -0.24 -13.97
C GLU A 144 34.14 -1.43 -14.89
N GLY A 145 32.87 -1.62 -15.28
CA GLY A 145 32.42 -2.78 -16.06
C GLY A 145 32.27 -4.08 -15.26
N LYS A 146 32.34 -4.03 -13.91
CA LYS A 146 32.19 -5.20 -13.06
C LYS A 146 30.72 -5.44 -12.72
N GLU A 147 30.24 -6.66 -12.97
CA GLU A 147 28.94 -7.10 -12.47
C GLU A 147 29.01 -7.35 -10.95
N LYS A 148 28.05 -6.79 -10.21
CA LYS A 148 27.85 -7.04 -8.78
C LYS A 148 26.40 -7.40 -8.51
N THR A 149 26.17 -8.08 -7.40
CA THR A 149 24.83 -8.35 -6.86
C THR A 149 24.40 -7.19 -5.96
N LEU A 150 23.16 -6.72 -6.13
CA LEU A 150 22.53 -5.69 -5.29
C LEU A 150 21.20 -6.22 -4.76
N THR A 151 21.05 -6.30 -3.44
CA THR A 151 19.80 -6.75 -2.81
C THR A 151 19.08 -5.55 -2.19
N LEU A 152 17.85 -5.30 -2.62
CA LEU A 152 16.93 -4.32 -2.01
C LEU A 152 16.02 -5.04 -1.01
N ILE A 153 16.00 -4.56 0.22
CA ILE A 153 15.09 -5.00 1.28
C ILE A 153 14.03 -3.89 1.47
N ASN A 154 12.85 -4.10 0.90
CA ASN A 154 11.69 -3.24 1.08
C ASN A 154 11.05 -3.57 2.43
N VAL A 155 11.02 -2.61 3.37
CA VAL A 155 10.56 -2.83 4.74
C VAL A 155 9.49 -1.86 5.21
N TYR A 156 8.48 -2.38 5.90
CA TYR A 156 7.54 -1.63 6.71
C TYR A 156 7.70 -2.04 8.17
N CYS A 157 8.55 -1.33 8.91
CA CYS A 157 8.88 -1.70 10.29
C CYS A 157 7.67 -1.49 11.23
N PRO A 158 7.52 -2.29 12.30
CA PRO A 158 6.39 -2.16 13.21
C PRO A 158 6.34 -0.82 13.94
N HIS A 159 5.17 -0.20 14.00
CA HIS A 159 4.91 0.93 14.87
C HIS A 159 4.74 0.48 16.33
N ALA A 160 5.40 1.17 17.26
CA ALA A 160 5.27 0.96 18.70
C ALA A 160 4.18 1.88 19.27
N ASP A 161 3.02 1.30 19.56
CA ASP A 161 1.85 2.00 20.12
C ASP A 161 1.97 2.07 21.66
N PRO A 162 1.99 3.26 22.29
CA PRO A 162 2.09 3.37 23.75
C PRO A 162 0.95 2.71 24.53
N GLY A 163 -0.19 2.45 23.89
CA GLY A 163 -1.30 1.68 24.48
C GLY A 163 -1.10 0.17 24.46
N ARG A 164 -0.01 -0.32 23.82
CA ARG A 164 0.27 -1.74 23.54
C ARG A 164 1.79 -2.03 23.63
N PRO A 165 2.33 -2.19 24.85
CA PRO A 165 3.76 -2.41 25.08
C PRO A 165 4.35 -3.60 24.33
N GLU A 166 3.55 -4.63 24.04
CA GLU A 166 3.95 -5.80 23.25
C GLU A 166 4.37 -5.43 21.81
N ARG A 167 3.86 -4.31 21.27
CA ARG A 167 4.27 -3.79 19.96
C ARG A 167 5.66 -3.18 19.97
N LEU A 168 6.13 -2.65 21.09
CA LEU A 168 7.53 -2.20 21.22
C LEU A 168 8.47 -3.42 21.21
N VAL A 169 8.13 -4.49 21.94
CA VAL A 169 8.91 -5.74 21.92
C VAL A 169 8.96 -6.31 20.49
N PHE A 170 7.81 -6.42 19.83
CA PHE A 170 7.73 -6.89 18.44
C PHE A 170 8.53 -6.01 17.46
N LYS A 171 8.50 -4.67 17.62
CA LYS A 171 9.32 -3.72 16.85
C LYS A 171 10.82 -4.02 17.00
N MET A 172 11.29 -4.20 18.24
CA MET A 172 12.72 -4.43 18.49
C MET A 172 13.20 -5.81 18.02
N ARG A 173 12.35 -6.86 18.12
CA ARG A 173 12.67 -8.19 17.57
C ARG A 173 12.69 -8.18 16.04
N PHE A 174 11.77 -7.43 15.40
CA PHE A 174 11.80 -7.22 13.94
C PHE A 174 13.07 -6.48 13.48
N TYR A 175 13.50 -5.43 14.19
CA TYR A 175 14.75 -4.72 13.91
C TYR A 175 15.99 -5.62 14.01
N ARG A 176 16.06 -6.45 15.06
CA ARG A 176 17.15 -7.40 15.26
C ARG A 176 17.22 -8.42 14.11
N LEU A 177 16.06 -8.94 13.69
CA LEU A 177 15.94 -9.86 12.56
C LEU A 177 16.34 -9.22 11.22
N LEU A 178 15.89 -7.97 10.99
CA LEU A 178 16.25 -7.19 9.80
C LEU A 178 17.77 -6.96 9.71
N GLN A 179 18.40 -6.62 10.83
CA GLN A 179 19.85 -6.43 10.90
C GLN A 179 20.60 -7.73 10.57
N ILE A 180 20.24 -8.85 11.21
CA ILE A 180 20.84 -10.18 10.95
C ILE A 180 20.77 -10.53 9.46
N ARG A 181 19.59 -10.36 8.85
CA ARG A 181 19.36 -10.64 7.42
C ARG A 181 20.20 -9.74 6.52
N ALA A 182 20.23 -8.44 6.79
CA ALA A 182 20.97 -7.46 5.99
C ALA A 182 22.50 -7.66 6.09
N GLU A 183 23.01 -7.94 7.29
CA GLU A 183 24.43 -8.23 7.52
C GLU A 183 24.85 -9.57 6.88
N ALA A 184 24.00 -10.60 6.91
CA ALA A 184 24.27 -11.88 6.25
C ALA A 184 24.35 -11.76 4.71
N LEU A 185 23.50 -10.94 4.10
CA LEU A 185 23.55 -10.62 2.67
C LEU A 185 24.82 -9.86 2.29
N LEU A 186 25.23 -8.90 3.13
CA LEU A 186 26.47 -8.14 2.94
C LEU A 186 27.71 -9.04 3.09
N ALA A 187 27.73 -9.92 4.09
CA ALA A 187 28.79 -10.91 4.30
C ALA A 187 28.89 -11.94 3.15
N ALA A 188 27.78 -12.23 2.46
CA ALA A 188 27.76 -13.05 1.24
C ALA A 188 28.24 -12.29 -0.03
N GLY A 189 28.66 -11.03 0.09
CA GLY A 189 29.21 -10.22 -1.01
C GLY A 189 28.16 -9.50 -1.86
N SER A 190 26.89 -9.47 -1.44
CA SER A 190 25.89 -8.59 -2.04
C SER A 190 26.10 -7.16 -1.54
N HIS A 191 25.99 -6.18 -2.43
CA HIS A 191 25.61 -4.83 -1.98
C HIS A 191 24.18 -4.87 -1.45
N VAL A 192 23.85 -4.05 -0.46
CA VAL A 192 22.55 -4.09 0.22
C VAL A 192 21.98 -2.67 0.38
N ILE A 193 20.71 -2.51 0.00
CA ILE A 193 19.90 -1.32 0.31
C ILE A 193 18.73 -1.75 1.19
N ILE A 194 18.56 -1.10 2.34
CA ILE A 194 17.34 -1.19 3.15
C ILE A 194 16.54 0.08 2.89
N LEU A 195 15.30 -0.06 2.40
CA LEU A 195 14.44 1.09 2.07
C LEU A 195 13.00 0.90 2.54
N GLY A 196 12.41 2.00 3.02
CA GLY A 196 11.03 2.04 3.51
C GLY A 196 10.86 2.79 4.82
N ASP A 197 9.65 2.67 5.37
CA ASP A 197 9.25 3.27 6.65
C ASP A 197 9.83 2.44 7.81
N LEU A 198 10.89 2.98 8.43
CA LEU A 198 11.53 2.37 9.59
C LEU A 198 10.77 2.67 10.89
N ASN A 199 9.75 3.53 10.90
CA ASN A 199 8.98 3.92 12.09
C ASN A 199 9.83 4.48 13.26
N THR A 200 11.00 5.07 12.96
CA THR A 200 11.88 5.77 13.91
C THR A 200 12.54 6.98 13.24
N ALA A 201 12.54 8.13 13.91
CA ALA A 201 13.34 9.29 13.54
C ALA A 201 14.71 9.20 14.25
N HIS A 202 15.81 9.18 13.49
CA HIS A 202 17.14 8.86 14.01
C HIS A 202 17.75 9.97 14.87
N ARG A 203 17.83 11.20 14.35
CA ARG A 203 18.46 12.35 15.03
C ARG A 203 17.43 13.43 15.39
N PRO A 204 17.73 14.37 16.31
CA PRO A 204 16.82 15.47 16.63
C PRO A 204 16.36 16.29 15.41
N ILE A 205 17.25 16.51 14.43
CA ILE A 205 16.95 17.17 13.15
C ILE A 205 15.91 16.43 12.28
N ASP A 206 15.63 15.15 12.58
CA ASP A 206 14.66 14.30 11.90
C ASP A 206 13.26 14.33 12.55
N HIS A 207 13.06 15.08 13.64
CA HIS A 207 11.77 15.16 14.33
C HIS A 207 11.49 16.57 14.87
N TRP A 208 10.37 17.18 14.48
CA TRP A 208 10.08 18.56 14.89
C TRP A 208 10.08 18.77 16.43
N ASP A 209 9.49 17.86 17.20
CA ASP A 209 9.30 18.03 18.65
C ASP A 209 10.49 17.50 19.50
N ALA A 210 11.66 17.29 18.88
CA ALA A 210 12.82 16.69 19.55
C ALA A 210 13.35 17.54 20.72
N VAL A 211 13.10 18.85 20.70
CA VAL A 211 13.51 19.81 21.73
C VAL A 211 12.83 19.57 23.09
N ASN A 212 11.68 18.89 23.12
CA ASN A 212 10.89 18.64 24.34
C ASN A 212 11.11 17.23 24.94
N LEU A 213 12.06 16.44 24.44
CA LEU A 213 12.32 15.08 24.93
C LEU A 213 13.67 15.00 25.67
N GLU A 214 13.62 15.14 27.01
CA GLU A 214 14.70 14.72 27.92
C GLU A 214 15.08 13.22 27.75
N CYS A 215 14.20 12.44 27.10
CA CYS A 215 14.39 11.03 26.77
C CYS A 215 14.50 10.77 25.25
N PHE A 216 14.94 11.73 24.42
CA PHE A 216 15.02 11.50 22.97
C PHE A 216 15.99 10.36 22.67
N GLU A 217 17.23 10.47 23.13
CA GLU A 217 18.30 9.48 22.89
C GLU A 217 18.04 8.12 23.55
N GLU A 218 17.10 8.05 24.50
CA GLU A 218 16.74 6.82 25.22
C GLU A 218 15.84 5.86 24.43
N ASP A 219 15.27 6.27 23.30
CA ASP A 219 14.41 5.40 22.47
C ASP A 219 15.18 4.16 21.97
N PRO A 220 14.69 2.93 22.25
CA PRO A 220 15.35 1.70 21.82
C PRO A 220 15.54 1.58 20.30
N GLY A 221 14.63 2.16 19.51
CA GLY A 221 14.74 2.17 18.06
C GLY A 221 15.88 3.06 17.56
N ARG A 222 16.08 4.24 18.18
CA ARG A 222 17.25 5.09 17.90
C ARG A 222 18.56 4.41 18.29
N LYS A 223 18.62 3.78 19.47
CA LYS A 223 19.79 2.99 19.91
C LYS A 223 20.12 1.85 18.94
N TRP A 224 19.10 1.19 18.36
CA TRP A 224 19.30 0.23 17.28
C TRP A 224 19.84 0.88 15.99
N MET A 225 19.27 2.02 15.55
CA MET A 225 19.78 2.75 14.38
C MET A 225 21.23 3.19 14.56
N ASP A 226 21.63 3.57 15.76
CA ASP A 226 23.04 3.89 16.09
C ASP A 226 23.98 2.70 15.97
N SER A 227 23.50 1.47 16.19
CA SER A 227 24.30 0.25 15.94
C SER A 227 24.37 -0.14 14.46
N LEU A 228 23.34 0.19 13.67
CA LEU A 228 23.25 -0.13 12.25
C LEU A 228 24.04 0.86 11.37
N LEU A 229 24.11 2.14 11.77
CA LEU A 229 24.55 3.25 10.92
C LEU A 229 25.98 3.74 11.22
N SER A 230 26.76 3.93 10.17
CA SER A 230 28.04 4.64 10.15
C SER A 230 27.86 6.13 10.45
N ASN A 231 28.42 6.61 11.58
CA ASN A 231 28.58 8.04 11.82
C ASN A 231 29.78 8.60 11.02
N LEU A 232 29.52 9.20 9.85
CA LEU A 232 30.54 9.77 8.95
C LEU A 232 31.44 10.85 9.60
N GLY A 233 31.01 11.46 10.72
CA GLY A 233 31.78 12.48 11.46
C GLY A 233 32.57 11.98 12.67
N CYS A 234 32.46 10.70 13.05
CA CYS A 234 33.12 10.17 14.25
C CYS A 234 34.37 9.36 13.89
N GLN A 235 35.55 9.91 14.21
CA GLN A 235 36.83 9.19 14.12
C GLN A 235 37.11 8.27 15.34
N SER A 236 36.15 8.15 16.27
CA SER A 236 36.25 7.25 17.42
C SER A 236 36.08 5.80 16.98
N ALA A 237 36.97 4.91 17.42
CA ALA A 237 36.99 3.49 17.06
C ALA A 237 35.84 2.65 17.67
N SER A 238 34.78 3.28 18.17
CA SER A 238 33.62 2.59 18.75
C SER A 238 32.56 2.35 17.67
N HIS A 239 32.51 1.11 17.17
CA HIS A 239 31.50 0.53 16.26
C HIS A 239 31.03 1.42 15.08
N VAL A 240 31.66 1.21 13.92
CA VAL A 240 31.19 1.74 12.64
C VAL A 240 30.11 0.81 12.08
N GLY A 241 28.84 1.21 12.16
CA GLY A 241 27.71 0.44 11.60
C GLY A 241 27.84 0.23 10.08
N PRO A 242 27.43 -0.93 9.53
CA PRO A 242 27.71 -1.30 8.14
C PRO A 242 26.98 -0.46 7.07
N PHE A 243 25.90 0.23 7.45
CA PHE A 243 25.06 1.02 6.55
C PHE A 243 25.28 2.52 6.71
N ILE A 244 24.97 3.30 5.67
CA ILE A 244 24.91 4.76 5.69
C ILE A 244 23.48 5.18 5.36
N ASP A 245 22.95 6.13 6.14
CA ASP A 245 21.76 6.90 5.77
C ASP A 245 22.12 7.82 4.60
N SER A 246 21.71 7.43 3.39
CA SER A 246 22.08 8.16 2.19
C SER A 246 21.58 9.61 2.22
N TYR A 247 20.39 9.88 2.76
CA TYR A 247 19.86 11.24 2.77
C TYR A 247 20.72 12.14 3.66
N ARG A 248 21.15 11.66 4.83
CA ARG A 248 22.07 12.42 5.70
C ARG A 248 23.52 12.43 5.21
N CYS A 249 23.91 11.50 4.32
CA CYS A 249 25.18 11.58 3.61
C CYS A 249 25.22 12.75 2.61
N PHE A 250 24.15 12.95 1.82
CA PHE A 250 24.06 14.05 0.84
C PHE A 250 23.58 15.38 1.45
N GLN A 251 22.73 15.33 2.48
CA GLN A 251 22.07 16.50 3.10
C GLN A 251 22.21 16.50 4.64
N PRO A 252 23.46 16.51 5.19
CA PRO A 252 23.71 16.32 6.61
C PRO A 252 23.10 17.39 7.52
N LYS A 253 22.95 18.62 7.02
CA LYS A 253 22.49 19.79 7.79
C LYS A 253 21.09 20.29 7.39
N GLN A 254 20.38 19.58 6.51
CA GLN A 254 19.07 20.03 6.02
C GLN A 254 18.00 19.87 7.12
N GLU A 255 17.52 20.99 7.64
CA GLU A 255 16.39 21.05 8.58
C GLU A 255 15.05 20.92 7.84
N GLY A 256 13.99 20.55 8.57
CA GLY A 256 12.63 20.41 8.02
C GLY A 256 12.46 19.26 7.01
N ALA A 257 13.46 18.38 6.88
CA ALA A 257 13.49 17.25 5.95
C ALA A 257 12.61 16.07 6.41
N PHE A 258 11.33 16.32 6.66
CA PHE A 258 10.40 15.30 7.15
C PHE A 258 9.75 14.53 6.00
N THR A 259 9.29 13.32 6.31
CA THR A 259 8.64 12.42 5.35
C THR A 259 7.25 12.00 5.78
N CYS A 260 6.88 12.14 7.06
CA CYS A 260 5.59 11.75 7.62
C CYS A 260 4.96 12.89 8.43
N TRP A 261 3.67 13.15 8.21
CA TRP A 261 2.89 14.18 8.91
C TRP A 261 1.49 13.69 9.26
N SER A 262 1.00 13.97 10.48
CA SER A 262 -0.33 13.52 10.88
C SER A 262 -1.46 14.18 10.06
N ALA A 263 -2.10 13.38 9.19
CA ALA A 263 -3.26 13.79 8.41
C ALA A 263 -4.44 14.26 9.27
N VAL A 264 -4.65 13.64 10.44
CA VAL A 264 -5.75 13.97 11.37
C VAL A 264 -5.62 15.40 11.90
N THR A 265 -4.39 15.88 12.12
CA THR A 265 -4.13 17.24 12.60
C THR A 265 -3.83 18.22 11.48
N GLY A 266 -3.70 17.78 10.23
CA GLY A 266 -3.37 18.60 9.06
C GLY A 266 -1.90 19.04 9.00
N ALA A 267 -1.01 18.37 9.73
CA ALA A 267 0.31 18.88 10.09
C ALA A 267 1.28 19.13 8.92
N ARG A 268 1.04 18.51 7.75
CA ARG A 268 1.83 18.68 6.52
C ARG A 268 1.88 20.14 6.05
N HIS A 269 0.80 20.91 6.24
CA HIS A 269 0.72 22.32 5.83
C HIS A 269 1.75 23.23 6.50
N LEU A 270 2.15 22.92 7.73
CA LEU A 270 3.11 23.71 8.51
C LEU A 270 4.41 22.93 8.75
N ASN A 271 4.67 21.94 7.89
CA ASN A 271 5.79 21.00 7.96
C ASN A 271 6.06 20.43 9.36
N TYR A 272 5.02 20.14 10.14
CA TYR A 272 5.16 19.62 11.51
C TYR A 272 5.17 18.09 11.47
N GLY A 273 6.35 17.51 11.28
CA GLY A 273 6.50 16.11 10.89
C GLY A 273 7.69 15.39 11.52
N SER A 274 7.98 14.22 10.96
CA SER A 274 9.14 13.38 11.26
C SER A 274 9.70 12.78 9.98
N ARG A 275 11.00 12.52 9.90
CA ARG A 275 11.59 11.65 8.89
C ARG A 275 11.58 10.21 9.42
N LEU A 276 10.73 9.38 8.82
CA LEU A 276 10.55 7.96 9.17
C LEU A 276 10.91 7.02 8.01
N ASP A 277 11.03 7.56 6.80
CA ASP A 277 11.26 6.84 5.56
C ASP A 277 12.71 7.04 5.11
N TYR A 278 13.40 5.95 4.78
CA TYR A 278 14.84 5.95 4.55
C TYR A 278 15.22 5.20 3.27
N VAL A 279 16.38 5.55 2.72
CA VAL A 279 17.18 4.71 1.82
C VAL A 279 18.55 4.56 2.47
N LEU A 280 18.78 3.43 3.13
CA LEU A 280 20.05 3.06 3.73
C LEU A 280 20.80 2.16 2.74
N GLY A 281 22.09 2.42 2.49
CA GLY A 281 22.93 1.55 1.66
C GLY A 281 24.19 1.12 2.40
N ASP A 282 24.79 -0.01 2.03
CA ASP A 282 26.10 -0.38 2.57
C ASP A 282 27.15 0.71 2.26
N ARG A 283 28.15 0.82 3.15
CA ARG A 283 29.14 1.91 3.10
C ARG A 283 29.78 2.08 1.72
N THR A 284 30.22 0.99 1.10
CA THR A 284 30.93 1.02 -0.19
C THR A 284 29.98 1.45 -1.31
N LEU A 285 28.75 0.94 -1.35
CA LEU A 285 27.75 1.33 -2.33
C LEU A 285 27.41 2.83 -2.25
N VAL A 286 27.22 3.38 -1.04
CA VAL A 286 26.85 4.79 -0.87
C VAL A 286 28.00 5.72 -1.26
N ILE A 287 29.24 5.42 -0.85
CA ILE A 287 30.39 6.29 -1.14
C ILE A 287 30.80 6.22 -2.63
N ASP A 288 30.84 5.02 -3.22
CA ASP A 288 31.41 4.84 -4.57
C ASP A 288 30.36 5.00 -5.68
N THR A 289 29.06 4.87 -5.36
CA THR A 289 28.02 4.63 -6.37
C THR A 289 26.79 5.55 -6.27
N PHE A 290 26.42 6.06 -5.09
CA PHE A 290 25.28 6.98 -5.03
C PHE A 290 25.67 8.35 -5.62
N GLN A 291 24.78 8.93 -6.41
CA GLN A 291 24.93 10.28 -6.97
C GLN A 291 23.99 11.29 -6.30
N ALA A 292 22.84 10.82 -5.81
CA ALA A 292 21.86 11.64 -5.11
C ALA A 292 21.03 10.79 -4.14
N SER A 293 20.52 11.43 -3.09
CA SER A 293 19.45 10.94 -2.22
C SER A 293 18.48 12.10 -1.95
N PHE A 294 17.18 11.85 -2.04
CA PHE A 294 16.15 12.88 -2.15
C PHE A 294 14.83 12.50 -1.45
N LEU A 295 14.03 13.52 -1.15
CA LEU A 295 12.64 13.41 -0.70
C LEU A 295 11.75 14.08 -1.76
N LEU A 296 10.50 13.63 -1.92
CA LEU A 296 9.50 14.21 -2.84
C LEU A 296 8.29 14.79 -2.06
N PRO A 297 8.48 15.81 -1.19
CA PRO A 297 7.44 16.32 -0.28
C PRO A 297 6.23 16.94 -1.00
N GLU A 298 6.32 17.22 -2.28
CA GLU A 298 5.23 17.65 -3.17
C GLU A 298 4.27 16.52 -3.59
N VAL A 299 4.70 15.24 -3.52
CA VAL A 299 3.86 14.11 -3.90
C VAL A 299 2.83 13.80 -2.81
N MET A 300 1.56 14.04 -3.12
CA MET A 300 0.42 13.92 -2.21
C MET A 300 -0.27 12.55 -2.28
N GLY A 301 -1.27 12.33 -1.41
CA GLY A 301 -2.11 11.12 -1.40
C GLY A 301 -1.87 10.19 -0.21
N SER A 302 -0.70 10.27 0.42
CA SER A 302 -0.38 9.63 1.70
C SER A 302 -0.07 10.68 2.78
N ASP A 303 -0.12 10.28 4.05
CA ASP A 303 0.48 11.03 5.17
C ASP A 303 2.02 10.95 5.16
N HIS A 304 2.59 10.07 4.32
CA HIS A 304 4.01 10.07 3.97
C HIS A 304 4.27 10.70 2.59
N CYS A 305 5.49 11.17 2.33
CA CYS A 305 6.00 11.45 0.98
C CYS A 305 7.01 10.38 0.53
N PRO A 306 7.24 10.21 -0.78
CA PRO A 306 8.29 9.33 -1.27
C PRO A 306 9.70 9.83 -0.91
N VAL A 307 10.62 8.88 -0.82
CA VAL A 307 12.07 9.10 -0.69
C VAL A 307 12.80 8.28 -1.74
N GLY A 308 14.01 8.64 -2.15
CA GLY A 308 14.71 7.89 -3.18
C GLY A 308 16.19 8.19 -3.31
N ALA A 309 16.86 7.42 -4.17
CA ALA A 309 18.26 7.60 -4.51
C ALA A 309 18.53 7.31 -6.00
N VAL A 310 19.60 7.91 -6.52
CA VAL A 310 20.11 7.66 -7.87
C VAL A 310 21.52 7.10 -7.75
N LEU A 311 21.78 5.98 -8.43
CA LEU A 311 23.05 5.27 -8.44
C LEU A 311 23.72 5.34 -9.82
N SER A 312 25.04 5.50 -9.85
CA SER A 312 25.91 5.53 -11.04
C SER A 312 26.19 4.14 -11.66
N VAL A 313 25.22 3.23 -11.59
CA VAL A 313 25.28 1.89 -12.20
C VAL A 313 24.33 1.77 -13.38
N SER A 314 24.53 0.71 -14.17
CA SER A 314 23.56 0.21 -15.13
C SER A 314 22.93 -1.07 -14.59
N SER A 315 21.62 -1.22 -14.74
CA SER A 315 20.92 -2.47 -14.44
C SER A 315 21.27 -3.56 -15.45
N VAL A 316 21.37 -4.80 -14.99
CA VAL A 316 21.50 -6.00 -15.82
C VAL A 316 20.25 -6.86 -15.56
N PRO A 317 19.17 -6.70 -16.35
CA PRO A 317 17.90 -7.36 -16.08
C PRO A 317 17.99 -8.89 -16.25
N ALA A 318 17.32 -9.62 -15.37
CA ALA A 318 17.14 -11.06 -15.52
C ALA A 318 16.29 -11.39 -16.76
N LYS A 319 16.63 -12.49 -17.45
CA LYS A 319 15.91 -12.95 -18.65
C LYS A 319 14.47 -13.40 -18.37
N GLN A 320 14.17 -13.74 -17.11
CA GLN A 320 12.87 -14.20 -16.63
C GLN A 320 12.69 -13.66 -15.20
N CYS A 321 11.45 -13.36 -14.82
CA CYS A 321 11.14 -12.97 -13.46
C CYS A 321 11.24 -14.18 -12.51
N PRO A 322 11.66 -14.00 -11.24
CA PRO A 322 11.61 -15.06 -10.24
C PRO A 322 10.14 -15.43 -9.90
N PRO A 323 9.88 -16.65 -9.37
CA PRO A 323 8.52 -17.19 -9.23
C PRO A 323 7.58 -16.38 -8.33
N LEU A 324 8.09 -15.55 -7.42
CA LEU A 324 7.31 -14.62 -6.59
C LEU A 324 6.63 -13.49 -7.41
N CYS A 325 6.96 -13.32 -8.70
CA CYS A 325 6.36 -12.29 -9.54
C CYS A 325 4.85 -12.48 -9.68
N THR A 326 4.06 -11.42 -9.48
CA THR A 326 2.60 -11.49 -9.46
C THR A 326 1.97 -12.03 -10.75
N ARG A 327 2.64 -11.91 -11.90
CA ARG A 327 2.18 -12.49 -13.18
C ARG A 327 2.13 -14.02 -13.20
N PHE A 328 2.71 -14.68 -12.19
CA PHE A 328 2.65 -16.14 -12.02
C PHE A 328 1.64 -16.57 -10.94
N LEU A 329 0.90 -15.63 -10.33
CA LEU A 329 -0.19 -15.94 -9.42
C LEU A 329 -1.30 -16.70 -10.18
N PRO A 330 -1.70 -17.92 -9.74
CA PRO A 330 -2.78 -18.68 -10.37
C PRO A 330 -4.09 -17.89 -10.53
N GLU A 331 -4.34 -16.95 -9.63
CA GLU A 331 -5.49 -16.04 -9.63
C GLU A 331 -5.54 -15.13 -10.87
N PHE A 332 -4.41 -14.92 -11.55
CA PHE A 332 -4.28 -14.12 -12.78
C PHE A 332 -3.84 -14.97 -13.98
N ALA A 333 -3.94 -16.31 -13.88
CA ALA A 333 -3.62 -17.21 -14.98
C ALA A 333 -4.79 -17.26 -16.00
N GLY A 334 -4.49 -16.99 -17.27
CA GLY A 334 -5.44 -17.14 -18.38
C GLY A 334 -6.16 -15.86 -18.82
N THR A 335 -5.95 -14.73 -18.14
CA THR A 335 -6.30 -13.41 -18.71
C THR A 335 -5.37 -13.06 -19.86
N GLN A 336 -5.94 -12.54 -20.94
CA GLN A 336 -5.18 -12.26 -22.16
C GLN A 336 -4.32 -11.00 -21.99
N LEU A 337 -3.03 -11.20 -21.69
CA LEU A 337 -2.04 -10.13 -21.81
C LEU A 337 -2.09 -9.53 -23.23
N LYS A 338 -2.15 -8.20 -23.34
CA LYS A 338 -2.25 -7.51 -24.62
C LYS A 338 -1.08 -7.90 -25.55
N ILE A 339 -1.42 -8.29 -26.78
CA ILE A 339 -0.46 -8.80 -27.78
C ILE A 339 0.65 -7.79 -28.14
N LEU A 340 0.44 -6.50 -27.85
CA LEU A 340 1.43 -5.42 -27.96
C LEU A 340 2.83 -5.80 -27.41
N ARG A 341 2.90 -6.60 -26.33
CA ARG A 341 4.17 -7.04 -25.74
C ARG A 341 5.02 -7.95 -26.66
N PHE A 342 4.40 -8.63 -27.63
CA PHE A 342 5.11 -9.41 -28.66
C PHE A 342 5.49 -8.58 -29.89
N LEU A 343 4.95 -7.36 -30.01
CA LEU A 343 5.12 -6.46 -31.14
C LEU A 343 5.99 -5.27 -30.74
N VAL A 344 7.20 -5.56 -30.24
CA VAL A 344 8.24 -4.55 -30.08
C VAL A 344 8.69 -4.13 -31.49
N PRO A 345 8.59 -2.85 -31.87
CA PRO A 345 9.18 -2.37 -33.13
C PRO A 345 10.69 -2.60 -33.08
N LEU A 346 11.21 -3.34 -34.06
CA LEU A 346 12.65 -3.48 -34.23
C LEU A 346 13.18 -2.13 -34.73
N GLU A 347 13.78 -1.32 -33.85
CA GLU A 347 14.48 -0.10 -34.27
C GLU A 347 15.69 -0.48 -35.13
N GLN A 348 15.49 -0.47 -36.45
CA GLN A 348 16.57 -0.53 -37.42
C GLN A 348 17.18 0.87 -37.51
N SER A 349 18.40 1.01 -36.98
CA SER A 349 19.20 2.21 -37.17
C SER A 349 19.48 2.42 -38.67
N PRO A 350 19.34 3.65 -39.19
CA PRO A 350 19.41 3.89 -40.63
C PRO A 350 20.85 3.76 -41.13
N VAL A 351 21.14 2.65 -41.82
CA VAL A 351 22.35 2.52 -42.63
C VAL A 351 22.14 3.31 -43.91
N LEU A 352 23.02 4.28 -44.14
CA LEU A 352 23.00 5.19 -45.28
C LEU A 352 23.16 4.42 -46.61
N GLU A 353 22.22 4.58 -47.54
CA GLU A 353 22.30 3.95 -48.87
C GLU A 353 23.33 4.63 -49.79
N GLN A 354 24.20 3.80 -50.39
CA GLN A 354 24.86 3.95 -51.69
C GLN A 354 25.53 2.57 -51.99
N SER A 355 25.52 1.99 -53.19
CA SER A 355 25.05 2.47 -54.50
C SER A 355 24.62 1.32 -55.44
N THR A 356 23.89 1.73 -56.47
CA THR A 356 23.31 1.00 -57.62
C THR A 356 24.05 -0.18 -58.28
N LEU A 357 23.24 -1.19 -58.64
CA LEU A 357 23.24 -1.98 -59.89
C LEU A 357 24.44 -2.90 -60.24
N GLN A 358 24.17 -4.20 -60.30
CA GLN A 358 24.18 -4.93 -61.59
C GLN A 358 23.39 -6.25 -61.53
N HIS A 359 22.75 -6.59 -62.66
CA HIS A 359 21.93 -7.78 -62.85
C HIS A 359 22.79 -8.93 -63.40
N ASN A 360 22.63 -10.16 -62.90
CA ASN A 360 22.90 -11.34 -63.73
C ASN A 360 22.20 -12.61 -63.20
N ASN A 361 21.55 -13.32 -64.12
CA ASN A 361 20.88 -14.59 -63.85
C ASN A 361 21.86 -15.75 -63.99
N GLN A 362 21.91 -16.66 -63.02
CA GLN A 362 22.31 -18.04 -63.31
C GLN A 362 21.63 -19.06 -62.41
N THR A 363 20.81 -19.91 -63.05
CA THR A 363 20.04 -20.99 -62.44
C THR A 363 20.93 -22.21 -62.21
N ARG A 364 20.97 -22.76 -60.99
CA ARG A 364 21.12 -24.23 -60.84
C ARG A 364 20.55 -24.77 -59.54
N VAL A 365 19.41 -25.44 -59.65
CA VAL A 365 18.95 -26.41 -58.64
C VAL A 365 19.75 -27.69 -58.83
N GLN A 366 20.26 -28.26 -57.75
CA GLN A 366 20.76 -29.64 -57.74
C GLN A 366 20.19 -30.40 -56.53
N THR A 367 19.43 -31.44 -56.85
CA THR A 367 18.77 -32.37 -55.92
C THR A 367 19.53 -33.70 -55.85
N CYS A 368 19.15 -34.54 -54.88
CA CYS A 368 19.46 -35.98 -54.74
C CYS A 368 20.83 -36.36 -54.15
N GLN A 369 20.98 -37.49 -53.43
CA GLN A 369 20.06 -38.39 -52.67
C GLN A 369 20.93 -39.42 -51.89
N ASN A 370 20.35 -40.10 -50.88
CA ASN A 370 20.51 -41.52 -50.46
C ASN A 370 20.33 -41.64 -48.93
N LYS A 371 19.35 -42.35 -48.34
CA LYS A 371 18.79 -43.73 -48.46
C LYS A 371 19.57 -44.83 -47.72
N ALA A 372 18.96 -45.34 -46.64
CA ALA A 372 18.93 -46.76 -46.24
C ALA A 372 17.64 -47.02 -45.42
N GLN A 373 17.15 -48.28 -45.35
CA GLN A 373 15.78 -48.66 -44.95
C GLN A 373 15.77 -50.10 -44.36
N VAL A 374 14.57 -50.67 -44.03
CA VAL A 374 14.18 -52.12 -43.83
C VAL A 374 13.91 -52.50 -42.34
N ARG A 375 12.84 -53.19 -41.88
CA ARG A 375 11.54 -53.76 -42.42
C ARG A 375 10.51 -53.90 -41.25
N SER A 376 9.19 -53.67 -41.42
CA SER A 376 8.06 -54.64 -41.70
C SER A 376 7.72 -55.62 -40.56
N THR A 377 6.45 -55.83 -40.12
CA THR A 377 5.29 -56.42 -40.85
C THR A 377 3.87 -55.97 -40.36
N ARG A 378 2.80 -56.48 -41.01
CA ARG A 378 1.34 -56.22 -40.80
C ARG A 378 0.58 -57.57 -40.91
N PRO A 379 -0.69 -57.75 -40.44
CA PRO A 379 -1.88 -57.29 -41.19
C PRO A 379 -3.11 -56.86 -40.32
N ARG A 380 -4.31 -56.80 -40.92
CA ARG A 380 -5.52 -56.01 -40.54
C ARG A 380 -6.81 -56.85 -40.50
N PRO A 381 -7.89 -56.40 -39.82
CA PRO A 381 -9.19 -56.08 -40.46
C PRO A 381 -9.90 -54.84 -39.81
N SER A 382 -11.15 -54.42 -40.10
CA SER A 382 -11.80 -54.15 -41.42
C SER A 382 -13.09 -53.28 -41.29
N GLN A 383 -13.11 -52.07 -41.89
CA GLN A 383 -14.30 -51.21 -42.20
C GLN A 383 -15.09 -50.62 -41.00
N VAL A 384 -15.94 -49.56 -41.08
CA VAL A 384 -16.73 -48.90 -42.17
C VAL A 384 -16.61 -47.34 -42.11
N GLY A 385 -17.08 -46.60 -43.13
CA GLY A 385 -17.05 -45.11 -43.23
C GLY A 385 -18.09 -44.35 -42.36
N SER A 386 -18.43 -43.06 -42.57
CA SER A 386 -18.08 -42.08 -43.61
C SER A 386 -18.44 -40.63 -43.20
N SER A 387 -17.61 -39.65 -43.61
CA SER A 387 -17.94 -38.26 -44.03
C SER A 387 -18.70 -37.22 -43.16
N ARG A 388 -18.13 -35.99 -43.16
CA ARG A 388 -18.76 -34.64 -42.96
C ARG A 388 -19.22 -34.29 -41.52
N GLY A 389 -19.05 -33.06 -41.03
CA GLY A 389 -18.41 -31.86 -41.62
C GLY A 389 -18.33 -30.70 -40.60
N GLN A 390 -17.54 -29.66 -40.90
CA GLN A 390 -17.40 -28.48 -40.04
C GLN A 390 -18.74 -27.78 -39.79
N LYS A 391 -18.99 -27.36 -38.55
CA LYS A 391 -20.07 -26.42 -38.20
C LYS A 391 -19.50 -25.07 -37.81
N ASN A 392 -20.13 -24.02 -38.32
CA ASN A 392 -19.63 -22.65 -38.27
C ASN A 392 -20.15 -21.91 -37.03
N LEU A 393 -19.39 -20.92 -36.54
CA LEU A 393 -19.53 -20.27 -35.22
C LEU A 393 -20.77 -19.35 -35.04
N LYS A 394 -21.83 -19.54 -35.82
CA LYS A 394 -23.08 -18.73 -35.79
C LYS A 394 -24.26 -19.39 -35.08
N SER A 395 -24.14 -20.61 -34.57
CA SER A 395 -25.23 -21.32 -33.87
C SER A 395 -25.44 -20.91 -32.40
N TYR A 396 -24.66 -19.96 -31.87
CA TYR A 396 -24.75 -19.49 -30.48
C TYR A 396 -25.58 -18.21 -30.28
N PHE A 397 -26.07 -17.58 -31.36
CA PHE A 397 -26.79 -16.31 -31.31
C PHE A 397 -28.08 -16.34 -32.13
N GLN A 398 -29.09 -17.05 -31.64
CA GLN A 398 -30.50 -16.82 -32.03
C GLN A 398 -31.42 -16.92 -30.79
N PRO A 399 -32.41 -16.03 -30.65
CA PRO A 399 -33.38 -16.07 -29.55
C PRO A 399 -34.55 -17.01 -29.87
N SER A 400 -34.98 -17.81 -28.89
CA SER A 400 -36.13 -18.71 -29.01
C SER A 400 -37.42 -18.04 -28.48
N PRO A 401 -38.53 -18.05 -29.22
CA PRO A 401 -39.82 -17.56 -28.72
C PRO A 401 -40.76 -18.68 -28.22
N SER A 402 -41.73 -18.24 -27.40
CA SER A 402 -43.03 -18.87 -27.08
C SER A 402 -43.12 -19.97 -26.00
N CYS A 403 -44.25 -19.89 -25.30
CA CYS A 403 -44.69 -20.63 -24.11
C CYS A 403 -45.86 -21.56 -24.51
N PRO A 404 -46.23 -22.53 -23.66
CA PRO A 404 -47.64 -22.66 -23.32
C PRO A 404 -47.91 -22.75 -21.80
N GLN A 405 -49.08 -22.26 -21.40
CA GLN A 405 -49.55 -22.18 -20.01
C GLN A 405 -50.19 -23.49 -19.51
N ALA A 406 -50.12 -23.72 -18.19
CA ALA A 406 -51.27 -24.11 -17.37
C ALA A 406 -50.97 -23.89 -15.87
N SER A 407 -51.85 -23.19 -15.15
CA SER A 407 -51.89 -23.03 -13.69
C SER A 407 -52.59 -24.26 -13.03
N PRO A 408 -52.64 -24.46 -11.68
CA PRO A 408 -53.00 -23.46 -10.66
C PRO A 408 -52.20 -23.43 -9.33
N ASP A 409 -52.29 -22.26 -8.69
CA ASP A 409 -52.40 -21.97 -7.25
C ASP A 409 -51.75 -22.89 -6.19
N ILE A 410 -50.68 -22.40 -5.55
CA ILE A 410 -50.39 -22.60 -4.12
C ILE A 410 -49.84 -21.29 -3.53
N GLU A 411 -50.47 -20.77 -2.47
CA GLU A 411 -50.04 -19.55 -1.76
C GLU A 411 -48.85 -19.80 -0.82
N LEU A 412 -48.03 -18.75 -0.60
CA LEU A 412 -46.92 -18.73 0.36
C LEU A 412 -47.36 -18.07 1.68
N PRO A 413 -47.13 -18.69 2.86
CA PRO A 413 -47.71 -18.21 4.12
C PRO A 413 -46.97 -16.99 4.70
N SER A 414 -47.76 -16.07 5.26
CA SER A 414 -47.30 -14.92 6.05
C SER A 414 -47.11 -15.29 7.53
N LEU A 415 -46.09 -14.71 8.17
CA LEU A 415 -45.85 -14.84 9.61
C LEU A 415 -46.78 -13.92 10.41
N PRO A 416 -47.47 -14.40 11.47
CA PRO A 416 -48.48 -13.62 12.17
C PRO A 416 -47.96 -12.74 13.32
N LEU A 417 -48.70 -11.65 13.55
CA LEU A 417 -48.59 -10.72 14.66
C LEU A 417 -49.04 -11.37 15.98
N MET A 418 -48.45 -10.95 17.12
CA MET A 418 -48.87 -11.43 18.45
C MET A 418 -50.32 -11.01 18.79
N SER A 419 -51.13 -11.93 19.27
CA SER A 419 -52.44 -11.66 19.87
C SER A 419 -52.51 -12.19 21.30
N THR A 420 -52.88 -11.32 22.24
CA THR A 420 -53.02 -11.65 23.67
C THR A 420 -54.43 -12.14 23.97
N LEU A 421 -54.56 -13.29 24.65
CA LEU A 421 -55.83 -13.85 25.10
C LEU A 421 -56.36 -13.16 26.37
N MET A 422 -57.68 -13.23 26.58
CA MET A 422 -58.43 -12.43 27.56
C MET A 422 -59.22 -13.27 28.58
N THR A 423 -59.09 -12.90 29.87
CA THR A 423 -60.08 -13.05 30.97
C THR A 423 -60.38 -14.47 31.51
N PRO A 424 -60.93 -14.58 32.75
CA PRO A 424 -62.38 -14.40 32.95
C PRO A 424 -62.81 -13.56 34.19
N LYS A 425 -63.89 -12.76 34.02
CA LYS A 425 -65.05 -12.48 34.94
C LYS A 425 -64.80 -11.97 36.40
N THR A 426 -65.60 -11.13 37.09
CA THR A 426 -66.82 -10.27 36.93
C THR A 426 -67.03 -9.55 38.32
N PRO A 427 -68.08 -8.74 38.59
CA PRO A 427 -68.64 -7.54 37.93
C PRO A 427 -68.79 -6.32 38.90
N GLU A 428 -69.22 -5.14 38.43
CA GLU A 428 -70.31 -4.29 39.02
C GLU A 428 -70.44 -2.88 38.36
N GLU A 429 -71.69 -2.52 38.05
CA GLU A 429 -72.40 -1.20 37.95
C GLU A 429 -71.69 0.06 37.33
N LYS A 430 -72.20 0.66 36.23
CA LYS A 430 -73.30 1.67 36.11
C LYS A 430 -73.09 2.97 36.95
N ALA A 431 -73.38 4.21 36.50
CA ALA A 431 -73.72 4.81 35.20
C ALA A 431 -73.78 6.38 35.32
N VAL A 432 -74.11 7.09 34.22
CA VAL A 432 -74.70 8.47 34.15
C VAL A 432 -73.81 9.74 34.29
N ALA A 433 -73.46 10.30 33.13
CA ALA A 433 -73.65 11.68 32.63
C ALA A 433 -73.60 12.98 33.50
N LYS A 434 -72.80 13.93 32.96
CA LYS A 434 -73.05 15.39 32.72
C LYS A 434 -72.96 16.43 33.87
N VAL A 435 -72.57 17.64 33.43
CA VAL A 435 -72.46 18.94 34.15
C VAL A 435 -71.24 18.97 35.10
N VAL A 436 -70.27 19.88 35.03
CA VAL A 436 -70.27 21.32 34.69
C VAL A 436 -69.30 21.66 33.53
N LYS A 437 -69.68 22.64 32.70
CA LYS A 437 -68.80 23.29 31.72
C LYS A 437 -68.71 24.78 32.08
N GLY A 438 -67.56 25.25 32.56
CA GLY A 438 -67.35 26.68 32.86
C GLY A 438 -66.05 26.94 33.63
N GLN A 439 -65.15 27.74 33.04
CA GLN A 439 -63.83 28.18 33.56
C GLN A 439 -62.64 27.20 33.43
N ALA A 440 -62.27 26.85 32.18
CA ALA A 440 -60.95 26.28 31.85
C ALA A 440 -60.48 26.60 30.42
N LYS A 441 -60.87 27.74 29.83
CA LYS A 441 -60.63 28.06 28.40
C LYS A 441 -59.79 29.30 28.11
N THR A 442 -59.04 29.80 29.09
CA THR A 442 -58.15 30.97 28.96
C THR A 442 -56.70 30.72 29.41
N SER A 443 -56.41 29.56 30.02
CA SER A 443 -55.05 29.09 30.34
C SER A 443 -54.46 28.28 29.20
N GLU A 444 -55.13 27.19 28.78
CA GLU A 444 -54.62 26.23 27.78
C GLU A 444 -54.21 26.88 26.46
N ALA A 445 -54.96 27.89 25.99
CA ALA A 445 -54.67 28.61 24.74
C ALA A 445 -53.46 29.57 24.84
N LYS A 446 -53.00 29.92 26.05
CA LYS A 446 -51.72 30.61 26.25
C LYS A 446 -50.58 29.60 26.23
N ASP A 447 -50.67 28.51 27.00
CA ASP A 447 -49.65 27.48 27.06
C ASP A 447 -49.40 26.84 25.67
N GLU A 448 -50.44 26.52 24.90
CA GLU A 448 -50.29 25.94 23.57
C GLU A 448 -49.64 26.92 22.56
N LYS A 449 -49.92 28.22 22.70
CA LYS A 449 -49.31 29.27 21.88
C LYS A 449 -47.85 29.51 22.28
N GLU A 450 -47.55 29.46 23.57
CA GLU A 450 -46.20 29.59 24.12
C GLU A 450 -45.33 28.38 23.73
N LEU A 451 -45.85 27.16 23.88
CA LEU A 451 -45.25 25.90 23.38
C LEU A 451 -45.02 25.91 21.86
N ARG A 452 -45.98 26.40 21.06
CA ARG A 452 -45.75 26.56 19.62
C ARG A 452 -44.68 27.61 19.33
N THR A 453 -44.62 28.72 20.06
CA THR A 453 -43.56 29.72 19.84
C THR A 453 -42.18 29.26 20.32
N SER A 454 -42.07 28.45 21.38
CA SER A 454 -40.80 27.86 21.81
C SER A 454 -40.33 26.77 20.84
N PHE A 455 -41.25 25.94 20.33
CA PHE A 455 -40.98 24.98 19.26
C PHE A 455 -40.49 25.67 17.99
N TRP A 456 -41.20 26.68 17.47
CA TRP A 456 -40.74 27.41 16.28
C TRP A 456 -39.48 28.24 16.53
N LYS A 457 -39.22 28.75 17.74
CA LYS A 457 -37.92 29.36 18.09
C LYS A 457 -36.78 28.33 18.10
N SER A 458 -37.05 27.08 18.51
CA SER A 458 -36.09 25.96 18.45
C SER A 458 -35.79 25.54 17.00
N VAL A 459 -36.82 25.46 16.16
CA VAL A 459 -36.71 25.05 14.74
C VAL A 459 -36.14 26.16 13.83
N LEU A 460 -36.41 27.44 14.14
CA LEU A 460 -35.90 28.60 13.38
C LEU A 460 -34.59 29.17 13.93
N ALA A 461 -34.13 28.70 15.09
CA ALA A 461 -32.74 28.90 15.50
C ALA A 461 -31.84 28.10 14.56
N GLY A 462 -31.33 28.78 13.52
CA GLY A 462 -30.33 28.22 12.61
C GLY A 462 -29.14 27.62 13.37
N PRO A 463 -28.38 26.71 12.73
CA PRO A 463 -27.44 25.82 13.40
C PRO A 463 -26.57 26.54 14.42
N LEU A 464 -26.53 25.98 15.64
CA LEU A 464 -25.81 26.51 16.81
C LEU A 464 -24.51 27.17 16.39
N ARG A 465 -24.40 28.49 16.60
CA ARG A 465 -23.24 29.28 16.18
C ARG A 465 -21.97 28.62 16.66
N THR A 466 -21.17 28.12 15.72
CA THR A 466 -19.89 27.48 15.99
C THR A 466 -19.02 28.42 16.82
N PRO A 467 -18.49 27.99 17.98
CA PRO A 467 -17.68 28.86 18.82
C PRO A 467 -16.42 29.30 18.07
N LEU A 468 -15.99 30.53 18.32
CA LEU A 468 -14.74 31.06 17.80
C LEU A 468 -13.59 30.64 18.73
N CYS A 469 -12.46 30.25 18.16
CA CYS A 469 -11.29 29.90 18.95
C CYS A 469 -10.64 31.15 19.57
N GLY A 470 -10.15 31.04 20.81
CA GLY A 470 -9.60 32.18 21.54
C GLY A 470 -8.36 32.82 20.89
N GLY A 471 -7.51 32.02 20.22
CA GLY A 471 -6.29 32.52 19.58
C GLY A 471 -6.51 33.31 18.29
N HIS A 472 -7.35 32.79 17.37
CA HIS A 472 -7.49 33.38 16.02
C HIS A 472 -8.86 34.04 15.77
N ARG A 473 -9.82 33.85 16.69
CA ARG A 473 -11.22 34.27 16.54
C ARG A 473 -11.92 33.65 15.32
N GLU A 474 -11.46 32.49 14.87
CA GLU A 474 -12.01 31.71 13.75
C GLU A 474 -12.97 30.61 14.23
N PRO A 475 -13.96 30.20 13.41
CA PRO A 475 -14.85 29.08 13.72
C PRO A 475 -14.10 27.77 14.04
N CYS A 476 -14.51 27.12 15.12
CA CYS A 476 -13.93 25.84 15.55
C CYS A 476 -14.44 24.63 14.76
N VAL A 477 -13.63 23.57 14.72
CA VAL A 477 -14.09 22.25 14.24
C VAL A 477 -14.65 21.44 15.42
N MET A 478 -15.82 20.82 15.22
CA MET A 478 -16.38 19.86 16.18
C MET A 478 -15.73 18.48 15.97
N ARG A 479 -15.33 17.82 17.05
CA ARG A 479 -14.78 16.46 17.07
C ARG A 479 -15.50 15.62 18.11
N THR A 480 -15.42 14.30 17.95
CA THR A 480 -16.00 13.31 18.88
C THR A 480 -14.87 12.47 19.48
N VAL A 481 -14.90 12.26 20.79
CA VAL A 481 -13.95 11.38 21.48
C VAL A 481 -14.20 9.94 21.05
N LYS A 482 -13.20 9.33 20.40
CA LYS A 482 -13.20 7.89 20.02
C LYS A 482 -12.39 7.00 20.98
N LYS A 483 -11.60 7.60 21.89
CA LYS A 483 -10.81 6.84 22.86
C LYS A 483 -11.73 6.25 23.95
N PRO A 484 -11.60 4.96 24.30
CA PRO A 484 -12.32 4.36 25.44
C PRO A 484 -12.10 5.14 26.73
N GLY A 485 -13.14 5.21 27.57
CA GLY A 485 -13.14 5.93 28.84
C GLY A 485 -14.42 6.73 29.07
N PRO A 486 -14.51 7.52 30.16
CA PRO A 486 -15.74 8.21 30.60
C PRO A 486 -16.23 9.30 29.63
N ASN A 487 -15.40 9.67 28.64
CA ASN A 487 -15.73 10.68 27.63
C ASN A 487 -16.02 10.09 26.25
N LEU A 488 -16.01 8.77 26.06
CA LEU A 488 -16.30 8.13 24.77
C LEU A 488 -17.64 8.63 24.20
N GLY A 489 -17.66 9.01 22.92
CA GLY A 489 -18.84 9.56 22.25
C GLY A 489 -19.16 11.03 22.56
N ARG A 490 -18.54 11.65 23.58
CA ARG A 490 -18.73 13.10 23.85
C ARG A 490 -18.13 13.95 22.72
N ARG A 491 -18.84 15.03 22.39
CA ARG A 491 -18.45 16.00 21.36
C ARG A 491 -17.79 17.24 21.98
N PHE A 492 -16.78 17.79 21.32
CA PHE A 492 -16.10 19.01 21.72
C PHE A 492 -15.70 19.85 20.49
N TYR A 493 -15.49 21.14 20.70
CA TYR A 493 -14.96 22.08 19.73
C TYR A 493 -13.48 22.33 20.00
N MET A 494 -12.71 22.47 18.92
CA MET A 494 -11.30 22.85 18.96
C MET A 494 -10.95 23.75 17.77
N CYS A 495 -9.83 24.47 17.85
CA CYS A 495 -9.36 25.30 16.74
C CYS A 495 -9.16 24.47 15.44
N ALA A 496 -9.69 24.99 14.32
CA ALA A 496 -9.71 24.29 13.03
C ALA A 496 -8.34 24.30 12.30
N ARG A 497 -7.46 25.25 12.61
CA ARG A 497 -6.11 25.35 12.02
C ARG A 497 -5.29 24.05 12.18
N PRO A 498 -4.32 23.79 11.29
CA PRO A 498 -3.45 22.61 11.38
C PRO A 498 -2.54 22.66 12.63
N ARG A 499 -2.11 21.50 13.14
CA ARG A 499 -1.05 21.46 14.17
C ARG A 499 0.27 21.86 13.50
N GLY A 500 0.96 22.84 14.06
CA GLY A 500 2.25 23.34 13.58
C GLY A 500 3.18 23.74 14.73
N PRO A 501 4.31 24.39 14.40
CA PRO A 501 5.20 25.02 15.38
C PRO A 501 4.41 25.91 16.37
N PRO A 502 4.70 25.91 17.69
CA PRO A 502 4.05 26.82 18.63
C PRO A 502 4.32 28.31 18.35
N THR A 503 5.40 28.60 17.62
CA THR A 503 5.83 29.93 17.19
C THR A 503 5.17 30.41 15.90
N ASP A 504 4.50 29.54 15.14
CA ASP A 504 3.81 29.90 13.91
C ASP A 504 2.39 30.37 14.21
N PRO A 505 2.02 31.63 13.89
CA PRO A 505 0.65 32.13 14.08
C PRO A 505 -0.42 31.32 13.33
N SER A 506 -0.04 30.59 12.28
CA SER A 506 -0.90 29.70 11.49
C SER A 506 -1.20 28.37 12.19
N SER A 507 -0.46 28.05 13.27
CA SER A 507 -0.62 26.83 14.05
C SER A 507 -1.91 26.83 14.88
N ARG A 508 -2.39 25.63 15.21
CA ARG A 508 -3.55 25.41 16.07
C ARG A 508 -3.30 25.94 17.49
N CYS A 509 -4.10 26.93 17.91
CA CYS A 509 -4.13 27.36 19.30
C CYS A 509 -4.84 26.35 20.22
N ASN A 510 -4.52 26.39 21.52
CA ASN A 510 -4.98 25.46 22.56
C ASN A 510 -6.47 25.60 22.94
N PHE A 511 -7.32 26.16 22.07
CA PHE A 511 -8.74 26.30 22.34
C PHE A 511 -9.46 24.94 22.38
N PHE A 512 -10.19 24.70 23.46
CA PHE A 512 -11.02 23.52 23.68
C PHE A 512 -12.32 23.91 24.39
N LEU A 513 -13.46 23.37 23.94
CA LEU A 513 -14.75 23.57 24.59
C LEU A 513 -15.65 22.34 24.42
N TRP A 514 -16.12 21.74 25.51
CA TRP A 514 -17.11 20.65 25.42
C TRP A 514 -18.40 21.14 24.74
N SER A 515 -18.94 20.36 23.80
CA SER A 515 -20.31 20.56 23.34
C SER A 515 -21.25 20.29 24.52
N ARG A 516 -22.24 21.16 24.69
CA ARG A 516 -23.34 20.86 25.62
C ARG A 516 -24.06 19.59 25.13
N PRO A 517 -24.56 18.73 26.05
CA PRO A 517 -25.58 17.76 25.71
C PRO A 517 -26.78 18.52 25.11
N SER A 518 -27.29 17.99 24.00
CA SER A 518 -28.55 18.38 23.37
C SER A 518 -29.68 17.57 23.95
#